data_AF-A0A8S9JD85-F1
#
_entry.id   AF-A0A8S9JD85-F1
#
_cell.length_a   1.000
_cell.length_b   1.000
_cell.length_c   1.000
_cell.angle_alpha   90.00
_cell.angle_beta   90.00
_cell.angle_gamma   90.00
#
_symmetry.space_group_name_H-M   'P 1'
#
loop_
_entity.id
_entity.type
_entity.pdbx_description
1 polymer ?
#
loop_
_entity_poly.entity_id
_entity_poly.type
_entity_poly.pdbx_seq_one_letter_code
_entity_poly.pdbx_strand_id
1 'polypeptide(L)' 'MKKPGEWGDHVTLQAAADRFEAKICLVTSFREQSYIEILPHNKNPLRVAWLSYWSEVHYNSLYSVGDVPTRKPKKKHWLF' A
#
# COMPACT_ATOMS: atom_id res chain seq x y z
N MET A 1 -0.35 4.05 -14.50
CA MET A 1 1.13 3.99 -14.43
C MET A 1 1.67 3.13 -15.55
N LYS A 2 2.54 3.68 -16.39
CA LYS A 2 3.11 2.94 -17.54
C LYS A 2 4.63 2.82 -17.44
N LYS A 3 5.28 3.69 -16.66
CA LYS A 3 6.73 3.76 -16.55
C LYS A 3 7.22 3.16 -15.22
N PRO A 4 8.33 2.39 -15.22
CA PRO A 4 8.99 2.00 -13.99
C PRO A 4 9.39 3.23 -13.16
N GLY A 5 9.13 3.19 -11.85
CA GLY A 5 9.45 4.30 -10.93
C GLY A 5 8.46 5.46 -10.92
N GLU A 6 7.41 5.42 -11.76
CA GLU A 6 6.27 6.32 -11.63
C GLU A 6 5.55 6.07 -10.29
N TRP A 7 5.16 7.12 -9.60
CA TRP A 7 4.55 7.03 -8.27
C TRP A 7 3.04 6.78 -8.38
N GLY A 8 2.55 5.82 -7.60
CA GLY A 8 1.13 5.55 -7.47
C GLY A 8 0.45 6.58 -6.57
N ASP A 9 -0.81 6.85 -6.86
CA ASP A 9 -1.68 7.77 -6.15
C ASP A 9 -3.00 7.10 -5.73
N HIS A 10 -3.99 7.91 -5.35
CA HIS A 10 -5.31 7.42 -4.95
C HIS A 10 -6.05 6.64 -6.05
N VAL A 11 -5.92 7.01 -7.33
CA VAL A 11 -6.51 6.27 -8.46
C VAL A 11 -5.86 4.89 -8.58
N THR A 12 -4.54 4.84 -8.38
CA THR A 12 -3.78 3.58 -8.39
C THR A 12 -4.24 2.66 -7.26
N LEU A 13 -4.49 3.21 -6.06
CA LEU A 13 -5.03 2.44 -4.93
C LEU A 13 -6.44 1.92 -5.20
N GLN A 14 -7.32 2.73 -5.78
CA GLN A 14 -8.67 2.28 -6.16
C GLN A 14 -8.61 1.14 -7.17
N ALA A 15 -7.81 1.30 -8.24
CA ALA A 15 -7.63 0.26 -9.24
C ALA A 15 -7.06 -1.04 -8.64
N ALA A 16 -6.17 -0.94 -7.66
CA ALA A 16 -5.64 -2.09 -6.93
C ALA A 16 -6.71 -2.77 -6.08
N ALA A 17 -7.51 -1.99 -5.33
CA ALA A 17 -8.63 -2.52 -4.56
C ALA A 17 -9.59 -3.32 -5.45
N ASP A 18 -9.99 -2.75 -6.59
CA ASP A 18 -10.92 -3.37 -7.55
C ASP A 18 -10.34 -4.64 -8.19
N ARG A 19 -9.05 -4.59 -8.58
CA ARG A 19 -8.38 -5.70 -9.27
C ARG A 19 -8.14 -6.89 -8.35
N PHE A 20 -7.80 -6.64 -7.09
CA PHE A 20 -7.46 -7.68 -6.12
C PHE A 20 -8.60 -8.03 -5.17
N GLU A 21 -9.76 -7.39 -5.32
CA GLU A 21 -10.93 -7.58 -4.46
C GLU A 21 -10.56 -7.39 -2.99
N ALA A 22 -9.78 -6.34 -2.73
CA ALA A 22 -9.19 -6.08 -1.43
C ALA A 22 -9.66 -4.72 -0.91
N LYS A 23 -9.97 -4.68 0.38
CA LYS A 23 -10.07 -3.42 1.13
C LYS A 23 -8.66 -2.93 1.39
N ILE A 24 -8.38 -1.67 1.05
CA ILE A 24 -7.12 -1.02 1.41
C ILE A 24 -7.41 -0.05 2.57
N CYS A 25 -6.78 -0.31 3.71
CA CYS A 25 -6.79 0.55 4.88
C CYS A 25 -5.52 1.40 4.88
N LEU A 26 -5.68 2.72 4.80
CA LEU A 26 -4.57 3.67 4.72
C LEU A 26 -4.54 4.56 5.97
N VAL A 27 -3.46 4.46 6.74
CA VAL A 27 -3.15 5.40 7.83
C VAL A 27 -2.25 6.49 7.27
N THR A 28 -2.56 7.76 7.49
CA THR A 28 -1.83 8.87 6.88
C THR A 28 -1.44 9.95 7.90
N SER A 29 -0.40 10.71 7.56
CA SER A 29 0.06 11.86 8.35
C SER A 29 -0.79 13.12 8.17
N PHE A 30 -1.81 13.11 7.30
CA PHE A 30 -2.79 14.20 7.22
C PHE A 30 -3.63 14.27 8.50
N ARG A 31 -3.59 15.40 9.20
CA ARG A 31 -4.25 15.55 10.51
C ARG A 31 -5.78 15.53 10.42
N GLU A 32 -6.33 16.04 9.33
CA GLU A 32 -7.78 16.15 9.13
C GLU A 32 -8.43 14.81 8.79
N GLN A 33 -7.68 13.94 8.12
CA GLN A 33 -8.14 12.62 7.70
C GLN A 33 -7.01 11.60 7.89
N SER A 34 -6.78 11.19 9.13
CA SER A 34 -5.67 10.29 9.50
C SER A 34 -5.89 8.83 9.07
N TYR A 35 -7.10 8.50 8.62
CA TYR A 35 -7.49 7.15 8.21
C TYR A 35 -8.43 7.20 7.01
N ILE A 36 -8.13 6.40 5.99
CA ILE A 36 -8.87 6.30 4.74
C ILE A 36 -9.13 4.83 4.44
N GLU A 37 -10.35 4.50 4.08
CA GLU A 37 -10.73 3.18 3.59
C GLU A 37 -11.06 3.23 2.11
N ILE A 38 -10.45 2.35 1.34
CA ILE A 38 -10.71 2.20 -0.09
C ILE A 38 -11.31 0.82 -0.29
N LEU A 39 -12.58 0.79 -0.68
CA LEU A 39 -13.33 -0.43 -0.95
C LEU A 39 -13.32 -0.74 -2.45
N PRO A 40 -13.32 -2.04 -2.84
CA PRO A 40 -13.48 -2.41 -4.23
C PRO A 40 -14.89 -2.05 -4.72
N HIS A 41 -14.99 -1.54 -5.95
CA HIS A 41 -16.25 -1.15 -6.55
C HIS A 41 -17.10 -2.38 -6.91
N ASN A 42 -18.36 -2.41 -6.46
CA ASN A 42 -19.35 -3.46 -6.72
C ASN A 42 -18.90 -4.89 -6.35
N LYS A 43 -17.98 -5.03 -5.39
CA LYS A 43 -17.50 -6.32 -4.91
C LYS A 43 -17.37 -6.32 -3.40
N ASN A 44 -17.53 -7.49 -2.79
CA ASN A 44 -17.19 -7.67 -1.39
C ASN A 44 -15.68 -7.92 -1.27
N PRO A 45 -14.97 -7.21 -0.39
CA PRO A 45 -13.53 -7.44 -0.21
C PRO A 45 -13.28 -8.82 0.39
N LEU A 46 -12.45 -9.62 -0.27
CA LEU A 46 -12.00 -10.93 0.19
C LEU A 46 -10.75 -10.82 1.09
N ARG A 47 -10.04 -9.69 1.01
CA ARG A 47 -8.75 -9.46 1.67
C ARG A 47 -8.66 -8.03 2.18
N VAL A 48 -7.77 -7.81 3.15
CA VAL A 48 -7.45 -6.47 3.66
C VAL A 48 -5.95 -6.23 3.50
N ALA A 49 -5.58 -5.08 2.95
CA ALA A 49 -4.21 -4.59 2.89
C ALA A 49 -4.07 -3.33 3.75
N TRP A 50 -3.02 -3.28 4.56
CA TRP A 50 -2.73 -2.12 5.41
C TRP A 50 -1.51 -1.36 4.89
N LEU A 51 -1.67 -0.05 4.76
CA LEU A 51 -0.64 0.86 4.27
C LEU A 51 -0.51 2.06 5.21
N SER A 52 0.69 2.62 5.29
CA SER A 52 0.90 3.96 5.84
C SER A 52 1.32 4.92 4.73
N TYR A 53 0.79 6.14 4.72
CA TYR A 53 1.21 7.21 3.83
C TYR A 53 1.83 8.35 4.64
N TRP A 54 3.12 8.56 4.45
CA TRP A 54 3.75 9.82 4.84
C TRP A 54 3.49 10.81 3.70
N SER A 55 2.64 11.80 3.99
CA SER A 55 2.10 12.69 2.98
C SER A 55 3.19 13.31 2.12
N GLU A 56 2.99 13.22 0.79
CA GLU A 56 3.88 13.68 -0.28
C GLU A 56 5.25 12.99 -0.34
N VAL A 57 5.51 12.03 0.55
CA VAL A 57 6.83 11.39 0.66
C VAL A 57 6.81 9.90 0.36
N HIS A 58 5.99 9.07 1.00
CA HIS A 58 6.08 7.61 0.78
C HIS A 58 4.89 6.79 1.26
N TYR A 59 4.65 5.64 0.60
CA TYR A 59 3.78 4.57 1.08
C TYR A 59 4.61 3.42 1.66
N ASN A 60 4.26 2.93 2.85
CA ASN A 60 4.82 1.68 3.40
C ASN A 60 3.73 0.64 3.61
N SER A 61 4.14 -0.63 3.60
CA SER A 61 3.30 -1.73 4.07
C SER A 61 3.27 -1.77 5.59
N LEU A 62 2.07 -1.92 6.15
CA LEU A 62 1.86 -2.18 7.56
C LEU A 62 1.48 -3.65 7.75
N TYR A 63 1.97 -4.22 8.84
CA TYR A 63 1.72 -5.61 9.22
C TYR A 63 1.34 -5.66 10.69
N SER A 64 0.52 -6.65 11.05
CA SER A 64 0.36 -7.00 12.46
C SER A 64 1.69 -7.43 13.05
N VAL A 65 1.83 -7.27 14.37
CA VAL A 65 3.01 -7.77 15.08
C VAL A 65 3.11 -9.28 14.87
N GLY A 66 4.25 -9.75 14.36
CA GLY A 66 4.49 -11.15 14.04
C GLY A 66 4.23 -11.55 12.58
N ASP A 67 3.48 -10.75 11.81
CA ASP A 67 3.14 -11.05 10.41
C ASP A 67 4.14 -10.47 9.41
N VAL A 68 5.23 -9.87 9.89
CA VAL A 68 6.26 -9.28 9.02
C VAL A 68 6.90 -10.39 8.19
N PRO A 69 6.81 -10.34 6.85
CA PRO A 69 7.40 -11.36 6.00
C PRO A 69 8.90 -11.45 6.23
N THR A 70 9.45 -12.68 6.32
CA THR A 70 10.88 -12.90 6.43
C THR A 70 11.57 -12.32 5.18
N ARG A 71 12.23 -11.17 5.31
CA ARG A 71 12.94 -10.54 4.20
C ARG A 71 14.13 -11.42 3.83
N LYS A 72 14.12 -12.01 2.64
CA LYS A 72 15.33 -12.64 2.10
C LYS A 72 16.40 -11.55 1.93
N PRO A 73 17.59 -11.70 2.53
CA PRO A 73 18.65 -10.73 2.33
C PRO A 73 18.98 -10.65 0.83
N LYS A 74 18.79 -9.47 0.24
CA LYS A 74 19.21 -9.23 -1.15
C LYS A 74 20.74 -9.15 -1.19
N LYS A 75 21.37 -9.84 -2.15
CA LYS A 75 22.80 -9.66 -2.41
C LYS A 75 23.07 -8.18 -2.67
N LYS A 76 23.96 -7.57 -1.89
CA LYS A 76 24.39 -6.18 -2.12
C LYS A 76 25.28 -6.20 -3.36
N HIS A 77 24.75 -5.74 -4.50
CA HIS A 77 25.50 -5.61 -5.76
C HIS A 77 26.46 -4.40 -5.77
N TRP A 78 26.54 -3.67 -4.66
CA TRP A 78 27.30 -2.42 -4.50
C TRP A 78 28.66 -2.61 -3.82
N LEU A 79 29.10 -3.86 -3.64
CA LEU A 79 30.44 -4.21 -3.13
C LEU A 79 31.27 -4.81 -4.28
N PHE A 80 31.36 -4.11 -5.41
CA PHE A 80 32.40 -4.25 -6.42
C PHE A 80 32.58 -2.90 -7.12
#